data_AF-A0A0S7ZIR8-F1
#
_entry.id   AF-A0A0S7ZIR8-F1
#
_cell.length_a   1.000
_cell.length_b   1.000
_cell.length_c   1.000
_cell.angle_alpha   90.00
_cell.angle_beta   90.00
_cell.angle_gamma   90.00
#
_symmetry.space_group_name_H-M   'P 1'
#
loop_
_entity.id
_entity.type
_entity.pdbx_description
1 polymer ?
#
loop_
_entity_poly.entity_id
_entity_poly.type
_entity_poly.pdbx_seq_one_letter_code
_entity_poly.pdbx_strand_id
1 'polypeptide(L)'
;MSSDLDKATTRNFLDGLRFFLTTFDDQRDAAREDDAIALTESREHHATSIVFGDLVPRLQRYSFVVLLAVILQARIAVFCKTLRLDHGLSYSVDDMEGDFIARLRTFLKEVVELQLPAELWRWMEDLLLLSRCISDAAGNLDMMGPAERRRLHNVVQRRPGLALEPDDLLFSRGPLLPRQAETVLVIHNEFCLDAVTAAQGLFGYLYQHPAPGGS
;
A
#
# COMPACT_ATOMS: atom_id res chain seq x y z
N MET A 1 6.19 -9.12 -19.48
CA MET A 1 7.01 -9.67 -18.37
C MET A 1 6.45 -9.22 -17.02
N SER A 2 5.19 -9.57 -16.70
CA SER A 2 4.45 -9.02 -15.55
C SER A 2 3.92 -10.07 -14.56
N SER A 3 4.18 -11.37 -14.77
CA SER A 3 3.61 -12.44 -13.93
C SER A 3 4.45 -12.81 -12.72
N ASP A 4 5.74 -12.51 -12.74
CA ASP A 4 6.68 -13.03 -11.72
C ASP A 4 6.83 -12.06 -10.53
N LEU A 5 6.62 -10.77 -10.77
CA LEU A 5 6.58 -9.76 -9.71
C LEU A 5 5.35 -9.95 -8.80
N ASP A 6 4.20 -10.30 -9.40
CA ASP A 6 2.93 -10.51 -8.70
C ASP A 6 2.95 -11.77 -7.78
N LYS A 7 3.69 -12.81 -8.21
CA LYS A 7 3.92 -14.03 -7.43
C LYS A 7 4.87 -13.79 -6.26
N ALA A 8 5.92 -12.98 -6.45
CA ALA A 8 6.90 -12.70 -5.40
C ALA A 8 6.27 -11.89 -4.26
N THR A 9 5.47 -10.87 -4.58
CA THR A 9 4.79 -10.03 -3.58
C THR A 9 3.72 -10.82 -2.80
N THR A 10 2.92 -11.64 -3.49
CA THR A 10 1.92 -12.52 -2.84
C THR A 10 2.59 -13.55 -1.93
N ARG A 11 3.73 -14.10 -2.36
CA ARG A 11 4.52 -15.07 -1.59
C ARG A 11 5.10 -14.44 -0.33
N ASN A 12 5.69 -13.25 -0.41
CA ASN A 12 6.26 -12.56 0.76
C ASN A 12 5.19 -12.21 1.80
N PHE A 13 3.98 -11.81 1.36
CA PHE A 13 2.85 -11.58 2.26
C PHE A 13 2.38 -12.87 2.96
N LEU A 14 2.25 -13.97 2.22
CA LEU A 14 1.84 -15.27 2.76
C LEU A 14 2.91 -15.91 3.65
N ASP A 15 4.20 -15.74 3.33
CA ASP A 15 5.31 -16.23 4.13
C ASP A 15 5.42 -15.47 5.46
N GLY A 16 5.12 -14.16 5.49
CA GLY A 16 4.98 -13.38 6.72
C GLY A 16 3.84 -13.87 7.60
N LEU A 17 2.68 -14.19 7.00
CA LEU A 17 1.53 -14.79 7.68
C LEU A 17 1.83 -16.21 8.22
N ARG A 18 2.60 -17.01 7.48
CA ARG A 18 2.97 -18.37 7.88
C ARG A 18 3.99 -18.39 9.02
N PHE A 19 5.02 -17.55 8.94
CA PHE A 19 6.02 -17.38 10.01
C PHE A 19 5.35 -16.96 11.33
N PHE A 20 4.34 -16.08 11.25
CA PHE A 20 3.53 -15.66 12.38
C PHE A 20 2.85 -16.86 13.05
N LEU A 21 2.12 -17.69 12.30
CA LEU A 21 1.42 -18.86 12.86
C LEU A 21 2.37 -19.88 13.49
N THR A 22 3.57 -20.07 12.94
CA THR A 22 4.55 -21.02 13.50
C THR A 22 5.26 -20.51 14.75
N THR A 23 5.41 -19.20 14.91
CA THR A 23 6.07 -18.62 16.10
C THR A 23 5.17 -18.73 17.35
N PHE A 24 3.86 -18.82 17.17
CA PHE A 24 2.90 -19.05 18.25
C PHE A 24 2.96 -20.48 18.82
N ASP A 25 3.36 -21.47 18.02
CA ASP A 25 3.40 -22.87 18.45
C ASP A 25 4.66 -23.22 19.28
N ASP A 26 5.75 -22.48 19.12
CA ASP A 26 7.10 -22.90 19.57
C ASP A 26 7.46 -22.46 21.02
N GLN A 27 6.54 -21.85 21.78
CA GLN A 27 6.81 -21.28 23.12
C GLN A 27 6.22 -22.11 24.28
N ARG A 28 5.85 -23.37 24.06
CA ARG A 28 4.98 -24.14 24.97
C ARG A 28 5.66 -24.91 26.12
N ASP A 29 6.98 -24.86 26.29
CA ASP A 29 7.63 -25.72 27.30
C ASP A 29 8.25 -24.99 28.51
N ALA A 30 7.79 -25.44 29.69
CA ALA A 30 8.36 -25.34 31.04
C ALA A 30 7.93 -24.16 31.94
N ALA A 31 6.78 -24.29 32.63
CA ALA A 31 6.58 -23.71 33.97
C ALA A 31 5.48 -24.45 34.76
N ARG A 32 5.58 -24.42 36.10
CA ARG A 32 4.78 -25.15 37.10
C ARG A 32 3.27 -24.89 36.99
N GLU A 33 2.50 -25.97 37.08
CA GLU A 33 1.12 -26.13 36.58
C GLU A 33 0.11 -25.02 36.99
N ASP A 34 0.01 -24.63 38.26
CA ASP A 34 -1.10 -23.74 38.67
C ASP A 34 -0.81 -22.23 38.51
N ASP A 35 0.42 -21.78 38.80
CA ASP A 35 0.83 -20.39 38.54
C ASP A 35 1.08 -20.15 37.03
N ALA A 36 1.49 -21.19 36.30
CA ALA A 36 1.70 -21.11 34.86
C ALA A 36 0.38 -20.94 34.10
N ILE A 37 -0.73 -21.56 34.53
CA ILE A 37 -2.02 -21.40 33.86
C ILE A 37 -2.49 -19.94 33.95
N ALA A 38 -2.48 -19.32 35.13
CA ALA A 38 -2.90 -17.92 35.28
C ALA A 38 -1.99 -16.92 34.54
N LEU A 39 -0.67 -17.15 34.54
CA LEU A 39 0.28 -16.36 33.76
C LEU A 39 0.13 -16.57 32.25
N THR A 40 -0.22 -17.77 31.82
CA THR A 40 -0.47 -18.11 30.41
C THR A 40 -1.77 -17.49 29.94
N GLU A 41 -2.86 -17.60 30.70
CA GLU A 41 -4.16 -16.98 30.38
C GLU A 41 -4.08 -15.45 30.31
N SER A 42 -3.35 -14.82 31.25
CA SER A 42 -3.12 -13.37 31.25
C SER A 42 -2.27 -12.91 30.05
N ARG A 43 -1.24 -13.69 29.68
CA ARG A 43 -0.42 -13.44 28.48
C ARG A 43 -1.20 -13.67 27.19
N GLU A 44 -2.04 -14.70 27.14
CA GLU A 44 -2.90 -15.00 25.99
C GLU A 44 -3.96 -13.93 25.80
N HIS A 45 -4.59 -13.45 26.87
CA HIS A 45 -5.54 -12.33 26.81
C HIS A 45 -4.86 -11.04 26.34
N HIS A 46 -3.65 -10.76 26.83
CA HIS A 46 -2.88 -9.59 26.40
C HIS A 46 -2.45 -9.69 24.93
N ALA A 47 -1.96 -10.86 24.50
CA ALA A 47 -1.58 -11.12 23.12
C ALA A 47 -2.80 -11.01 22.18
N THR A 48 -3.94 -11.58 22.57
CA THR A 48 -5.21 -11.47 21.83
C THR A 48 -5.65 -10.02 21.73
N SER A 49 -5.57 -9.26 22.82
CA SER A 49 -5.91 -7.83 22.82
C SER A 49 -5.02 -7.01 21.89
N ILE A 50 -3.71 -7.26 21.86
CA ILE A 50 -2.78 -6.57 20.95
C ILE A 50 -3.05 -6.95 19.50
N VAL A 51 -3.20 -8.25 19.22
CA VAL A 51 -3.42 -8.74 17.85
C VAL A 51 -4.72 -8.19 17.28
N PHE A 52 -5.83 -8.31 18.00
CA PHE A 52 -7.13 -7.87 17.51
C PHE A 52 -7.37 -6.36 17.69
N GLY A 53 -6.71 -5.72 18.66
CA GLY A 53 -6.83 -4.29 18.92
C GLY A 53 -6.00 -3.43 17.97
N ASP A 54 -4.77 -3.85 17.64
CA ASP A 54 -3.81 -3.01 16.93
C ASP A 54 -3.38 -3.61 15.58
N LEU A 55 -2.99 -4.89 15.57
CA LEU A 55 -2.43 -5.53 14.37
C LEU A 55 -3.47 -5.75 13.27
N VAL A 56 -4.61 -6.35 13.60
CA VAL A 56 -5.67 -6.65 12.62
C VAL A 56 -6.17 -5.37 11.93
N PRO A 57 -6.50 -4.27 12.65
CA PRO A 57 -6.88 -3.02 12.00
C PRO A 57 -5.78 -2.43 11.09
N ARG A 58 -4.50 -2.54 11.49
CA ARG A 58 -3.37 -2.11 10.65
C ARG A 58 -3.33 -2.90 9.34
N LEU A 59 -3.37 -4.23 9.43
CA LEU A 59 -3.37 -5.11 8.26
C LEU A 59 -4.56 -4.83 7.33
N GLN A 60 -5.75 -4.65 7.88
CA GLN A 60 -6.95 -4.31 7.09
C GLN A 60 -6.76 -3.02 6.30
N ARG A 61 -6.23 -1.96 6.92
CA ARG A 61 -5.99 -0.67 6.24
C ARG A 61 -4.87 -0.75 5.22
N TYR A 62 -3.82 -1.53 5.50
CA TYR A 62 -2.76 -1.81 4.54
C TYR A 62 -3.30 -2.52 3.30
N SER A 63 -4.05 -3.61 3.50
CA SER A 63 -4.70 -4.35 2.41
C SER A 63 -5.64 -3.46 1.62
N PHE A 64 -6.39 -2.58 2.29
CA PHE A 64 -7.25 -1.60 1.61
C PHE A 64 -6.46 -0.66 0.69
N VAL A 65 -5.36 -0.07 1.16
CA VAL A 65 -4.56 0.88 0.37
C VAL A 65 -3.93 0.19 -0.85
N VAL A 66 -3.38 -1.01 -0.65
CA VAL A 66 -2.81 -1.80 -1.75
C VAL A 66 -3.89 -2.17 -2.77
N LEU A 67 -5.05 -2.65 -2.31
CA LEU A 67 -6.15 -3.00 -3.20
C LEU A 67 -6.68 -1.79 -3.98
N LEU A 68 -6.80 -0.62 -3.33
CA LEU A 68 -7.22 0.60 -3.98
C LEU A 68 -6.25 1.03 -5.09
N ALA A 69 -4.94 0.94 -4.84
CA ALA A 69 -3.90 1.22 -5.83
C ALA A 69 -4.00 0.29 -7.05
N VAL A 70 -4.21 -1.01 -6.83
CA VAL A 70 -4.39 -2.00 -7.90
C VAL A 70 -5.65 -1.71 -8.72
N ILE A 71 -6.79 -1.46 -8.05
CA ILE A 71 -8.05 -1.11 -8.73
C ILE A 71 -7.87 0.16 -9.56
N LEU A 72 -7.23 1.18 -8.99
CA LEU A 72 -6.95 2.44 -9.67
C LEU A 72 -6.19 2.21 -10.98
N GLN A 73 -5.06 1.51 -10.92
CA GLN A 73 -4.24 1.20 -12.09
C GLN A 73 -5.02 0.42 -13.14
N ALA A 74 -5.76 -0.62 -12.73
CA ALA A 74 -6.55 -1.44 -13.64
C ALA A 74 -7.65 -0.64 -14.35
N ARG A 75 -8.37 0.22 -13.62
CA ARG A 75 -9.44 1.05 -14.17
C ARG A 75 -8.91 2.13 -15.11
N ILE A 76 -7.76 2.74 -14.79
CA ILE A 76 -7.09 3.68 -15.69
C ILE A 76 -6.63 2.98 -16.98
N ALA A 77 -6.04 1.78 -16.86
CA ALA A 77 -5.61 1.01 -18.04
C ALA A 77 -6.80 0.69 -18.96
N VAL A 78 -7.95 0.31 -18.39
CA VAL A 78 -9.20 0.11 -19.15
C VAL A 78 -9.64 1.41 -19.81
N PHE A 79 -9.64 2.54 -19.08
CA PHE A 79 -10.02 3.84 -19.62
C PHE A 79 -9.13 4.24 -20.82
N CYS A 80 -7.81 4.15 -20.69
CA CYS A 80 -6.89 4.47 -21.78
C CYS A 80 -7.04 3.52 -22.97
N LYS A 81 -7.33 2.24 -22.73
CA LYS A 81 -7.62 1.27 -23.80
C LYS A 81 -8.91 1.64 -24.54
N THR A 82 -9.95 2.05 -23.83
CA THR A 82 -11.20 2.53 -24.43
C THR A 82 -10.96 3.77 -25.28
N LEU A 83 -10.27 4.79 -24.74
CA LEU A 83 -9.88 5.97 -25.52
C LEU A 83 -9.10 5.62 -26.80
N ARG A 84 -8.14 4.69 -26.69
CA ARG A 84 -7.37 4.24 -27.85
C ARG A 84 -8.27 3.66 -28.94
N LEU A 85 -9.23 2.82 -28.57
CA LEU A 85 -10.15 2.18 -29.50
C LEU A 85 -11.15 3.18 -30.09
N ASP A 86 -11.72 4.04 -29.27
CA ASP A 86 -12.75 5.01 -29.68
C ASP A 86 -12.19 6.07 -30.63
N HIS A 87 -10.92 6.46 -30.45
CA HIS A 87 -10.22 7.45 -31.28
C HIS A 87 -9.34 6.84 -32.37
N GLY A 88 -9.31 5.50 -32.52
CA GLY A 88 -8.48 4.82 -33.53
C GLY A 88 -6.98 5.09 -33.38
N LEU A 89 -6.49 5.32 -32.15
CA LEU A 89 -5.10 5.68 -31.87
C LEU A 89 -4.17 4.47 -32.08
N SER A 90 -3.07 4.67 -32.79
CA SER A 90 -2.09 3.61 -33.09
C SER A 90 -1.32 3.14 -31.85
N TYR A 91 -1.06 4.04 -30.91
CA TYR A 91 -0.24 3.78 -29.73
C TYR A 91 -1.08 3.48 -28.49
N SER A 92 -0.58 2.61 -27.64
CA SER A 92 -1.14 2.29 -26.32
C SER A 92 -0.30 2.88 -25.20
N VAL A 93 -0.84 2.91 -23.97
CA VAL A 93 -0.08 3.33 -22.77
C VAL A 93 1.16 2.45 -22.57
N ASP A 94 1.09 1.18 -22.95
CA ASP A 94 2.21 0.25 -22.77
C ASP A 94 3.36 0.50 -23.74
N ASP A 95 3.13 1.25 -24.82
CA ASP A 95 4.18 1.65 -25.78
C ASP A 95 4.99 2.87 -25.29
N MET A 96 4.58 3.50 -24.20
CA MET A 96 5.28 4.65 -23.61
C MET A 96 6.43 4.18 -22.71
N GLU A 97 7.48 5.00 -22.57
CA GLU A 97 8.61 4.71 -21.66
C GLU A 97 8.36 5.16 -20.22
N GLY A 98 8.94 4.44 -19.26
CA GLY A 98 8.94 4.81 -17.84
C GLY A 98 8.02 3.96 -16.96
N ASP A 99 7.85 4.40 -15.71
CA ASP A 99 6.93 3.77 -14.77
C ASP A 99 5.45 4.02 -15.14
N PHE A 100 4.52 3.40 -14.41
CA PHE A 100 3.08 3.53 -14.69
C PHE A 100 2.63 5.00 -14.80
N ILE A 101 3.09 5.88 -13.90
CA ILE A 101 2.66 7.29 -13.90
C ILE A 101 3.29 8.05 -15.06
N ALA A 102 4.58 7.81 -15.36
CA ALA A 102 5.26 8.42 -16.49
C ALA A 102 4.57 8.03 -17.81
N ARG A 103 4.33 6.74 -18.02
CA ARG A 103 3.62 6.23 -19.22
C ARG A 103 2.23 6.81 -19.35
N LEU A 104 1.49 6.87 -18.24
CA LEU A 104 0.15 7.43 -18.22
C LEU A 104 0.15 8.94 -18.54
N ARG A 105 1.10 9.70 -17.99
CA ARG A 105 1.24 11.14 -18.28
C ARG A 105 1.52 11.37 -19.76
N THR A 106 2.48 10.65 -20.32
CA THR A 106 2.83 10.78 -21.74
C THR A 106 1.64 10.43 -22.62
N PHE A 107 0.97 9.31 -22.36
CA PHE A 107 -0.20 8.90 -23.13
C PHE A 107 -1.34 9.93 -23.06
N LEU A 108 -1.74 10.35 -21.85
CA LEU A 108 -2.85 11.29 -21.70
C LEU A 108 -2.51 12.67 -22.28
N LYS A 109 -1.29 13.16 -22.08
CA LYS A 109 -0.90 14.51 -22.50
C LYS A 109 -0.56 14.60 -23.99
N GLU A 110 0.22 13.65 -24.51
CA GLU A 110 0.82 13.74 -25.85
C GLU A 110 0.02 13.00 -26.92
N VAL A 111 -0.72 11.95 -26.54
CA VAL A 111 -1.51 11.14 -27.50
C VAL A 111 -2.98 11.53 -27.47
N VAL A 112 -3.54 11.75 -26.27
CA VAL A 112 -4.97 12.02 -26.07
C VAL A 112 -5.25 13.53 -25.88
N GLU A 113 -4.20 14.33 -25.64
CA GLU A 113 -4.30 15.76 -25.32
C GLU A 113 -5.18 16.08 -24.09
N LEU A 114 -5.39 15.11 -23.20
CA LEU A 114 -6.11 15.25 -21.94
C LEU A 114 -5.16 15.67 -20.80
N GLN A 115 -5.39 16.85 -20.26
CA GLN A 115 -4.65 17.34 -19.10
C GLN A 115 -5.40 17.04 -17.80
N LEU A 116 -4.77 16.26 -16.91
CA LEU A 116 -5.24 16.08 -15.54
C LEU A 116 -4.70 17.20 -14.63
N PRO A 117 -5.52 17.70 -13.68
CA PRO A 117 -5.07 18.56 -12.61
C PRO A 117 -3.84 18.02 -11.87
N ALA A 118 -2.91 18.90 -11.51
CA ALA A 118 -1.68 18.54 -10.81
C ALA A 118 -1.94 17.83 -9.46
N GLU A 119 -3.05 18.17 -8.80
CA GLU A 119 -3.46 17.58 -7.54
C GLU A 119 -3.83 16.10 -7.67
N LEU A 120 -4.48 15.72 -8.78
CA LEU A 120 -4.83 14.33 -9.08
C LEU A 120 -3.57 13.51 -9.39
N TRP A 121 -2.63 14.08 -10.15
CA TRP A 121 -1.33 13.44 -10.38
C TRP A 121 -0.59 13.17 -9.07
N ARG A 122 -0.49 14.20 -8.22
CA ARG A 122 0.18 14.10 -6.93
C ARG A 122 -0.50 13.05 -6.04
N TRP A 123 -1.83 13.02 -6.00
CA TRP A 123 -2.57 12.03 -5.23
C TRP A 123 -2.30 10.59 -5.71
N MET A 124 -2.31 10.34 -7.02
CA MET A 124 -2.00 9.01 -7.54
C MET A 124 -0.57 8.59 -7.20
N GLU A 125 0.40 9.50 -7.34
CA GLU A 125 1.80 9.23 -6.97
C GLU A 125 1.95 8.93 -5.47
N ASP A 126 1.27 9.69 -4.61
CA ASP A 126 1.27 9.47 -3.17
C ASP A 126 0.69 8.07 -2.85
N LEU A 127 -0.46 7.71 -3.45
CA LEU A 127 -1.11 6.41 -3.23
C LEU A 127 -0.23 5.24 -3.69
N LEU A 128 0.38 5.33 -4.87
CA LEU A 128 1.26 4.29 -5.39
C LEU A 128 2.54 4.15 -4.55
N LEU A 129 3.08 5.26 -4.04
CA LEU A 129 4.23 5.23 -3.13
C LEU A 129 3.87 4.53 -1.82
N LEU A 130 2.70 4.83 -1.24
CA LEU A 130 2.22 4.19 -0.02
C LEU A 130 1.98 2.69 -0.24
N SER A 131 1.31 2.32 -1.33
CA SER A 131 1.09 0.92 -1.70
C SER A 131 2.41 0.17 -1.87
N ARG A 132 3.43 0.78 -2.48
CA ARG A 132 4.74 0.17 -2.62
C ARG A 132 5.44 -0.03 -1.27
N CYS A 133 5.40 0.97 -0.40
CA CYS A 133 5.94 0.86 0.96
C CYS A 133 5.27 -0.29 1.75
N ILE A 134 3.96 -0.46 1.60
CA ILE A 134 3.23 -1.56 2.24
C ILE A 134 3.62 -2.91 1.63
N SER A 135 3.59 -3.03 0.30
CA SER A 135 3.81 -4.31 -0.39
C SER A 135 5.26 -4.81 -0.30
N ASP A 136 6.24 -3.91 -0.43
CA ASP A 136 7.64 -4.28 -0.57
C ASP A 136 8.38 -4.25 0.78
N ALA A 137 7.88 -3.45 1.72
CA ALA A 137 8.54 -3.19 2.99
C ALA A 137 7.63 -3.43 4.20
N ALA A 138 6.44 -4.02 4.03
CA ALA A 138 5.46 -4.23 5.10
C ALA A 138 5.15 -2.93 5.89
N GLY A 139 5.26 -1.77 5.23
CA GLY A 139 5.09 -0.46 5.85
C GLY A 139 6.28 0.04 6.68
N ASN A 140 7.41 -0.69 6.71
CA ASN A 140 8.63 -0.28 7.38
C ASN A 140 9.45 0.67 6.48
N LEU A 141 9.60 1.92 6.93
CA LEU A 141 10.32 2.95 6.20
C LEU A 141 11.83 2.70 6.13
N ASP A 142 12.37 1.96 7.09
CA ASP A 142 13.80 1.66 7.17
C ASP A 142 14.26 0.70 6.06
N MET A 143 13.33 -0.07 5.49
CA MET A 143 13.57 -0.93 4.33
C MET A 143 13.46 -0.20 2.99
N MET A 144 12.99 1.06 2.98
CA MET A 144 12.86 1.88 1.77
C MET A 144 14.16 2.61 1.43
N GLY A 145 14.39 2.90 0.14
CA GLY A 145 15.53 3.69 -0.32
C GLY A 145 15.49 5.15 0.19
N PRO A 146 16.63 5.84 0.35
CA PRO A 146 16.67 7.18 0.96
C PRO A 146 15.82 8.25 0.25
N ALA A 147 15.69 8.15 -1.08
CA ALA A 147 14.85 9.07 -1.85
C ALA A 147 13.35 8.83 -1.60
N GLU A 148 12.94 7.57 -1.56
CA GLU A 148 11.55 7.18 -1.34
C GLU A 148 11.11 7.45 0.09
N ARG A 149 11.99 7.18 1.06
CA ARG A 149 11.77 7.50 2.48
C ARG A 149 11.49 8.99 2.68
N ARG A 150 12.30 9.86 2.06
CA ARG A 150 12.08 11.32 2.09
C ARG A 150 10.74 11.71 1.45
N ARG A 151 10.41 11.11 0.31
CA ARG A 151 9.11 11.35 -0.34
C ARG A 151 7.97 10.91 0.58
N LEU A 152 8.05 9.75 1.20
CA LEU A 152 7.02 9.22 2.08
C LEU A 152 6.83 10.10 3.32
N HIS A 153 7.92 10.57 3.94
CA HIS A 153 7.85 11.58 5.01
C HIS A 153 7.04 12.81 4.59
N ASN A 154 7.30 13.34 3.39
CA ASN A 154 6.56 14.48 2.87
C ASN A 154 5.09 14.14 2.57
N VAL A 155 4.78 12.90 2.17
CA VAL A 155 3.38 12.45 2.00
C VAL A 155 2.66 12.45 3.33
N VAL A 156 3.25 11.81 4.35
CA VAL A 156 2.66 11.70 5.68
C VAL A 156 2.42 13.08 6.30
N GLN A 157 3.37 14.01 6.19
CA GLN A 157 3.21 15.36 6.75
C GLN A 157 2.08 16.18 6.11
N ARG A 158 1.64 15.84 4.90
CA ARG A 158 0.65 16.62 4.14
C ARG A 158 -0.74 16.00 4.14
N ARG A 159 -0.89 14.77 4.63
CA ARG A 159 -2.11 13.97 4.47
C ARG A 159 -2.68 13.60 5.85
N PRO A 160 -3.87 14.12 6.20
CA PRO A 160 -4.59 13.65 7.37
C PRO A 160 -4.79 12.13 7.33
N GLY A 161 -4.76 11.52 8.52
CA GLY A 161 -4.91 10.08 8.67
C GLY A 161 -3.69 9.24 8.30
N LEU A 162 -2.52 9.85 8.05
CA LEU A 162 -1.24 9.15 7.99
C LEU A 162 -0.33 9.59 9.13
N ALA A 163 0.41 8.64 9.72
CA ALA A 163 1.42 8.90 10.71
C ALA A 163 2.64 7.99 10.50
N LEU A 164 3.76 8.37 11.11
CA LEU A 164 4.94 7.54 11.23
C LEU A 164 5.19 7.32 12.71
N GLU A 165 5.16 6.07 13.14
CA GLU A 165 5.30 5.70 14.54
C GLU A 165 6.44 4.69 14.70
N PRO A 166 7.16 4.70 15.83
CA PRO A 166 8.03 3.58 16.18
C PRO A 166 7.20 2.32 16.32
N ASP A 167 7.63 1.23 15.69
CA ASP A 167 6.90 -0.03 15.79
C ASP A 167 7.23 -0.76 17.08
N ASP A 168 6.38 -0.55 18.08
CA ASP A 168 6.44 -1.32 19.33
C ASP A 168 5.70 -2.66 19.20
N LEU A 169 4.94 -2.85 18.12
CA LEU A 169 3.94 -3.91 17.98
C LEU A 169 4.38 -5.09 17.10
N LEU A 170 5.45 -4.94 16.30
CA LEU A 170 5.72 -5.90 15.22
C LEU A 170 7.23 -6.15 14.97
N PHE A 171 7.56 -7.45 14.87
CA PHE A 171 8.77 -8.03 14.27
C PHE A 171 10.15 -7.73 14.89
N SER A 172 10.24 -7.58 16.21
CA SER A 172 11.55 -7.70 16.87
C SER A 172 12.15 -9.08 16.58
N ARG A 173 13.16 -9.12 15.72
CA ARG A 173 14.02 -10.26 15.39
C ARG A 173 14.57 -10.95 16.64
N GLY A 174 13.81 -11.86 17.23
CA GLY A 174 14.24 -12.67 18.37
C GLY A 174 14.71 -11.87 19.61
N PRO A 175 14.94 -12.55 20.73
CA PRO A 175 15.31 -11.91 21.99
C PRO A 175 16.76 -11.41 22.08
N LEU A 176 17.56 -11.47 21.00
CA LEU A 176 19.03 -11.38 21.10
C LEU A 176 19.67 -10.15 20.43
N LEU A 177 18.91 -9.25 19.80
CA LEU A 177 19.47 -8.02 19.23
C LEU A 177 18.83 -6.77 19.86
N PRO A 178 19.63 -5.72 20.13
CA PRO A 178 19.10 -4.46 20.61
C PRO A 178 18.07 -3.91 19.63
N ARG A 179 16.85 -3.69 20.10
CA ARG A 179 15.74 -3.09 19.35
C ARG A 179 16.16 -1.69 18.91
N GLN A 180 16.55 -1.51 17.66
CA GLN A 180 16.35 -0.22 17.02
C GLN A 180 14.87 -0.14 16.68
N ALA A 181 14.17 0.84 17.24
CA ALA A 181 12.76 1.06 16.92
C ALA A 181 12.65 1.36 15.42
N GLU A 182 12.07 0.44 14.67
CA GLU A 182 11.83 0.62 13.24
C GLU A 182 10.70 1.63 13.07
N THR A 183 10.82 2.55 12.10
CA THR A 183 9.74 3.51 11.83
C THR A 183 8.74 2.90 10.86
N VAL A 184 7.49 2.75 11.29
CA VAL A 184 6.42 2.19 10.47
C VAL A 184 5.35 3.20 10.11
N LEU A 185 4.77 2.97 8.94
CA LEU A 185 3.62 3.71 8.45
C LEU A 185 2.39 3.35 9.28
N VAL A 186 1.68 4.34 9.78
CA VAL A 186 0.37 4.14 10.42
C VAL A 186 -0.69 4.82 9.56
N ILE A 187 -1.73 4.05 9.24
CA ILE A 187 -2.85 4.49 8.42
C ILE A 187 -4.08 4.50 9.32
N HIS A 188 -4.80 5.62 9.30
CA HIS A 188 -6.08 5.80 9.98
C HIS A 188 -7.22 5.84 8.95
N ASN A 189 -8.45 5.67 9.44
CA ASN A 189 -9.64 5.61 8.59
C ASN A 189 -9.86 6.89 7.78
N GLU A 190 -9.45 8.05 8.30
CA GLU A 190 -9.54 9.34 7.62
C GLU A 190 -8.82 9.31 6.26
N PHE A 191 -7.62 8.73 6.20
CA PHE A 191 -6.90 8.60 4.94
C PHE A 191 -7.62 7.67 3.97
N CYS A 192 -8.17 6.55 4.46
CA CYS A 192 -8.91 5.62 3.61
C CYS A 192 -10.12 6.30 2.95
N LEU A 193 -10.86 7.12 3.70
CA LEU A 193 -12.01 7.89 3.18
C LEU A 193 -11.58 8.97 2.17
N ASP A 194 -10.50 9.71 2.46
CA ASP A 194 -9.91 10.68 1.52
C ASP A 194 -9.49 9.98 0.22
N ALA A 195 -8.85 8.81 0.32
CA ALA A 195 -8.39 8.05 -0.83
C ALA A 195 -9.55 7.55 -1.72
N VAL A 196 -10.67 7.10 -1.14
CA VAL A 196 -11.87 6.76 -1.93
C VAL A 196 -12.41 8.00 -2.64
N THR A 197 -12.54 9.12 -1.92
CA THR A 197 -13.08 10.37 -2.45
C THR A 197 -12.24 10.90 -3.61
N ALA A 198 -10.92 10.88 -3.45
CA ALA A 198 -9.99 11.29 -4.50
C ALA A 198 -10.01 10.33 -5.71
N ALA A 199 -10.14 9.02 -5.49
CA ALA A 199 -10.31 8.05 -6.59
C ALA A 199 -11.60 8.33 -7.38
N GLN A 200 -12.71 8.59 -6.68
CA GLN A 200 -13.98 8.98 -7.31
C GLN A 200 -13.85 10.29 -8.08
N GLY A 201 -13.17 11.29 -7.51
CA GLY A 201 -12.89 12.56 -8.17
C GLY A 201 -12.05 12.41 -9.44
N LEU A 202 -11.02 11.56 -9.41
CA LEU A 202 -10.22 11.23 -10.59
C LEU A 202 -11.08 10.60 -11.69
N PHE A 203 -11.84 9.54 -11.38
CA PHE A 203 -12.65 8.89 -12.39
C PHE A 203 -13.77 9.81 -12.89
N GLY A 204 -14.38 10.60 -12.02
CA GLY A 204 -15.33 11.64 -12.39
C GLY A 204 -14.74 12.62 -13.41
N TYR A 205 -13.52 13.11 -13.16
CA TYR A 205 -12.81 13.99 -14.09
C TYR A 205 -12.56 13.31 -15.44
N LEU A 206 -12.01 12.08 -15.42
CA LEU A 206 -11.68 11.32 -16.63
C LEU A 206 -12.92 11.05 -17.50
N TYR A 207 -14.08 10.75 -16.91
CA TYR A 207 -15.30 10.48 -17.66
C TYR A 207 -16.06 11.74 -18.11
N GLN A 208 -15.85 12.88 -17.46
CA GLN A 208 -16.49 14.16 -17.84
C GLN A 208 -15.74 14.91 -18.94
N HIS A 209 -14.46 14.63 -19.11
CA HIS A 209 -13.61 15.27 -20.12
C HIS A 209 -13.11 14.21 -21.11
N PRO A 210 -13.99 13.63 -21.94
CA PRO A 210 -13.55 12.79 -23.03
C PRO A 210 -12.64 13.61 -23.94
N ALA A 211 -11.64 12.96 -24.53
CA ALA A 211 -10.68 13.62 -25.39
C ALA A 211 -11.40 14.42 -26.49
N PRO A 212 -10.88 15.61 -26.88
CA PRO A 212 -11.48 16.36 -27.96
C PRO A 212 -11.56 15.45 -29.20
N GLY A 213 -12.78 15.23 -29.70
CA GLY A 213 -13.01 14.34 -30.83
C GLY A 213 -12.12 14.75 -32.00
N GLY A 214 -11.18 13.88 -32.36
CA GLY A 214 -10.39 14.02 -33.58
C GLY A 214 -11.34 13.89 -34.77
N SER A 215 -11.71 15.03 -35.34
CA SER A 215 -12.39 15.15 -36.64
C SER A 215 -11.41 14.91 -37.78
#